data_AF-A0A9J8D104-F1
#
_entry.id   AF-A0A9J8D104-F1
#
_cell.length_a   1.000
_cell.length_b   1.000
_cell.length_c   1.000
_cell.angle_alpha   90.00
_cell.angle_beta   90.00
_cell.angle_gamma   90.00
#
_symmetry.space_group_name_H-M   'P 1'
#
loop_
_entity.id
_entity.type
_entity.pdbx_description
1 polymer ?
#
loop_
_entity_poly.entity_id
_entity_poly.type
_entity_poly.pdbx_seq_one_letter_code
_entity_poly.pdbx_strand_id
1 'polypeptide(L)'
;MGKTKELSKDVRDKIVDLHKAGMGYKTISKKLGEKGTSVGAIIQKWKKYKTTINQPQSGAPCKISSHGVRIIMRKVRDQPRTTWEELVNDLKAVGTTVTKQNIGNTLRQKLSYFCACQQGFLHQVLNHVLLGDQMLISLTEMQINSNLYIMCFFRFFFFWLVGILSIH
;
A
#
# COMPACT_ATOMS: atom_id res chain seq x y z
N MET A 1 8.41 7.41 29.33
CA MET A 1 9.53 8.24 28.83
C MET A 1 10.73 7.37 28.53
N GLY A 2 10.95 7.04 27.26
CA GLY A 2 12.12 6.25 26.84
C GLY A 2 13.31 7.18 26.59
N LYS A 3 14.35 7.11 27.42
CA LYS A 3 15.65 7.68 27.08
C LYS A 3 16.35 6.70 26.13
N THR A 4 16.02 6.76 24.84
CA THR A 4 16.71 6.02 23.78
C THR A 4 17.90 6.83 23.29
N LYS A 5 18.98 6.85 24.08
CA LYS A 5 20.29 7.15 23.51
C LYS A 5 20.89 5.80 23.13
N GLU A 6 20.92 5.52 21.83
CA GLU A 6 21.52 4.27 21.35
C GLU A 6 23.02 4.29 21.64
N LEU A 7 23.53 3.18 22.16
CA LEU A 7 24.96 2.99 22.33
C LEU A 7 25.63 2.86 20.98
N SER A 8 26.74 3.59 20.79
CA SER A 8 27.56 3.52 19.59
C SER A 8 28.08 2.11 19.38
N LYS A 9 28.33 1.74 18.12
CA LYS A 9 28.80 0.40 17.74
C LYS A 9 30.10 0.04 18.46
N ASP A 10 31.04 0.98 18.53
CA ASP A 10 32.36 0.78 19.14
C ASP A 10 32.29 0.41 20.62
N VAL A 11 31.35 1.01 21.36
CA VAL A 11 31.15 0.70 22.79
C VAL A 11 30.63 -0.74 22.94
N ARG A 12 29.77 -1.21 22.03
CA ARG A 12 29.22 -2.56 22.09
C ARG A 12 30.25 -3.62 21.72
N ASP A 13 31.09 -3.36 20.73
CA ASP A 13 32.16 -4.29 20.35
C ASP A 13 33.16 -4.44 21.51
N LYS A 14 33.54 -3.34 22.17
CA LYS A 14 34.34 -3.38 23.41
C LYS A 14 33.67 -4.20 24.52
N ILE A 15 32.35 -4.08 24.72
CA ILE A 15 31.61 -4.90 25.70
C ILE A 15 31.76 -6.40 25.38
N VAL A 16 31.62 -6.77 24.11
CA VAL A 16 31.73 -8.16 23.67
C VAL A 16 33.15 -8.68 23.88
N ASP A 17 34.18 -7.90 23.58
CA ASP A 17 35.57 -8.32 23.74
C ASP A 17 35.98 -8.45 25.22
N LEU A 18 35.54 -7.53 26.08
CA LEU A 18 35.75 -7.67 27.52
C LEU A 18 35.03 -8.90 28.09
N HIS A 19 33.86 -9.24 27.54
CA HIS A 19 33.13 -10.45 27.92
C HIS A 19 33.84 -11.73 27.46
N LYS A 20 34.41 -11.75 26.24
CA LYS A 20 35.25 -12.86 25.76
C LYS A 20 36.49 -13.05 26.63
N ALA A 21 37.06 -11.97 27.15
CA ALA A 21 38.15 -12.00 28.12
C ALA A 21 37.74 -12.46 29.53
N GLY A 22 36.48 -12.88 29.74
CA GLY A 22 36.00 -13.44 31.00
C GLY A 22 35.61 -12.41 32.07
N MET A 23 35.53 -11.12 31.74
CA MET A 23 35.14 -10.10 32.73
C MET A 23 33.65 -10.19 33.09
N GLY A 24 33.37 -10.02 34.38
CA GLY A 24 32.01 -9.98 34.90
C GLY A 24 31.25 -8.69 34.52
N TYR A 25 29.91 -8.78 34.50
CA TYR A 25 29.02 -7.67 34.08
C TYR A 25 29.23 -6.36 34.84
N LYS A 26 29.42 -6.44 36.17
CA LYS A 26 29.65 -5.26 37.04
C LYS A 26 30.97 -4.55 36.71
N THR A 27 32.01 -5.32 36.38
CA THR A 27 33.33 -4.80 36.03
C THR A 27 33.30 -4.09 34.69
N ILE A 28 32.62 -4.67 33.69
CA ILE A 28 32.46 -4.07 32.36
C ILE A 28 31.66 -2.76 32.44
N SER A 29 30.57 -2.76 33.20
CA SER A 29 29.74 -1.58 33.46
C SER A 29 30.56 -0.42 34.06
N LYS A 30 31.36 -0.69 35.10
CA LYS A 30 32.25 0.32 35.69
C LYS A 30 33.31 0.84 34.72
N LYS A 31 33.95 -0.05 33.95
CA LYS A 31 35.01 0.33 32.99
C LYS A 31 34.51 1.25 31.89
N LEU A 32 33.30 1.03 31.39
CA LEU A 32 32.73 1.77 30.27
C LEU A 32 31.82 2.92 30.70
N GLY A 33 31.54 3.07 32.01
CA GLY A 33 30.56 4.04 32.52
C GLY A 33 29.12 3.74 32.08
N GLU A 34 28.87 2.53 31.57
CA GLU A 34 27.57 2.14 31.03
C GLU A 34 26.70 1.46 32.07
N LYS A 35 25.39 1.59 31.93
CA LYS A 35 24.44 0.92 32.82
C LYS A 35 24.60 -0.60 32.72
N GLY A 36 24.67 -1.28 33.86
CA GLY A 36 24.80 -2.74 33.91
C GLY A 36 23.67 -3.50 33.19
N THR A 37 22.46 -2.94 33.16
CA THR A 37 21.33 -3.47 32.39
C THR A 37 21.58 -3.44 30.88
N SER A 38 22.19 -2.37 30.37
CA SER A 38 22.58 -2.25 28.95
C SER A 38 23.65 -3.27 28.58
N VAL A 39 24.68 -3.42 29.42
CA VAL A 39 25.74 -4.42 29.24
C VAL A 39 25.16 -5.83 29.19
N GLY A 40 24.28 -6.16 30.14
CA GLY A 40 23.60 -7.45 30.19
C GLY A 40 22.76 -7.72 28.94
N ALA A 41 21.96 -6.74 28.49
CA ALA A 41 21.14 -6.87 27.29
C ALA A 41 21.99 -7.07 26.01
N ILE A 42 23.12 -6.37 25.90
CA ILE A 42 24.05 -6.53 24.76
C ILE A 42 24.64 -7.95 24.75
N ILE A 43 25.13 -8.44 25.90
CA ILE A 43 25.72 -9.77 25.98
C ILE A 43 24.69 -10.86 25.72
N GLN A 44 23.46 -10.72 26.24
CA GLN A 44 22.37 -11.65 25.95
C GLN A 44 22.04 -11.69 24.45
N LYS A 45 21.94 -10.53 23.80
CA LYS A 45 21.74 -10.44 22.34
C LYS A 45 22.90 -11.07 21.57
N TRP A 46 24.15 -10.82 21.98
CA TRP A 46 25.32 -11.41 21.37
C TRP A 46 25.35 -12.93 21.55
N LYS A 47 24.99 -13.47 22.72
CA LYS A 47 24.88 -14.92 22.93
C LYS A 47 23.85 -15.56 22.00
N LYS A 48 22.72 -14.90 21.78
CA LYS A 48 21.62 -15.39 20.93
C LYS A 48 21.89 -15.27 19.43
N TYR A 49 22.34 -14.11 18.97
CA TYR A 49 22.44 -13.80 17.53
C TYR A 49 23.88 -13.65 17.02
N LYS A 50 24.89 -13.76 17.90
CA LYS A 50 26.33 -13.58 17.59
C LYS A 50 26.66 -12.27 16.89
N THR A 51 25.83 -11.26 17.11
CA THR A 51 25.86 -10.02 16.36
C THR A 51 25.88 -8.82 17.32
N THR A 52 26.75 -7.85 17.03
CA THR A 52 26.87 -6.62 17.83
C THR A 52 26.03 -5.46 17.29
N ILE A 53 25.66 -5.51 16.01
CA ILE A 53 24.79 -4.50 15.40
C ILE A 53 23.36 -4.59 15.97
N ASN A 54 22.72 -3.43 16.13
CA ASN A 54 21.30 -3.39 16.45
C ASN A 54 20.52 -4.01 15.29
N GLN A 55 19.76 -5.06 15.59
CA GLN A 55 18.83 -5.61 14.62
C GLN A 55 17.73 -4.58 14.36
N PRO A 56 17.29 -4.39 13.10
CA PRO A 56 16.11 -3.61 12.82
C PRO A 56 14.94 -4.21 13.59
N GLN A 57 14.10 -3.34 14.15
CA GLN A 57 12.87 -3.79 14.78
C GLN A 57 12.02 -4.47 13.72
N SER A 58 11.41 -5.62 14.04
CA SER A 58 10.57 -6.40 13.10
C SER A 58 9.33 -5.64 12.58
N GLY A 59 9.13 -4.39 13.02
CA GLY A 59 8.02 -3.55 12.62
C GLY A 59 6.68 -4.08 13.09
N ALA A 60 5.61 -3.36 12.75
CA ALA A 60 4.27 -3.87 12.92
C ALA A 60 4.00 -4.96 11.87
N PRO A 61 3.32 -6.06 12.24
CA PRO A 61 2.87 -7.05 11.26
C PRO A 61 2.04 -6.41 10.15
N CYS A 62 2.33 -6.76 8.90
CA CYS A 62 1.54 -6.32 7.75
C CYS A 62 0.17 -7.00 7.76
N LYS A 63 -0.89 -6.24 7.43
CA LYS A 63 -2.27 -6.77 7.34
C LYS A 63 -2.45 -7.77 6.19
N ILE A 64 -1.61 -7.70 5.16
CA ILE A 64 -1.63 -8.63 4.02
C ILE A 64 -0.49 -9.63 4.21
N SER A 65 -0.81 -10.92 4.07
CA SER A 65 0.18 -12.00 4.11
C SER A 65 1.11 -11.97 2.90
N SER A 66 2.30 -12.56 3.02
CA SER A 66 3.25 -12.67 1.88
C SER A 66 2.63 -13.39 0.67
N HIS A 67 1.73 -14.35 0.91
CA HIS A 67 0.99 -15.04 -0.12
C HIS A 67 -0.02 -14.13 -0.83
N GLY A 68 -0.81 -13.36 -0.06
CA GLY A 68 -1.75 -12.38 -0.62
C GLY A 68 -1.03 -11.33 -1.48
N VAL A 69 0.12 -10.83 -1.02
CA VAL A 69 0.97 -9.93 -1.82
C VAL A 69 1.38 -10.57 -3.14
N ARG A 70 1.77 -11.86 -3.14
CA ARG A 70 2.17 -12.56 -4.36
C ARG A 70 1.02 -12.68 -5.37
N ILE A 71 -0.20 -12.95 -4.92
CA ILE A 71 -1.38 -13.05 -5.78
C ILE A 71 -1.65 -11.70 -6.46
N ILE A 72 -1.72 -10.62 -5.66
CA ILE A 72 -1.96 -9.27 -6.17
C ILE A 72 -0.90 -8.88 -7.21
N MET A 73 0.39 -9.10 -6.90
CA MET A 73 1.49 -8.71 -7.78
C MET A 73 1.51 -9.49 -9.09
N ARG A 74 1.02 -10.74 -9.11
CA ARG A 74 0.84 -11.51 -10.35
C ARG A 74 -0.32 -10.95 -11.16
N LYS A 75 -1.49 -10.77 -10.54
CA LYS A 75 -2.70 -10.31 -11.24
C LYS A 75 -2.55 -8.91 -11.83
N VAL A 76 -1.93 -7.98 -11.10
CA VAL A 76 -1.63 -6.62 -11.59
C VAL A 76 -0.62 -6.63 -12.74
N ARG A 77 0.30 -7.59 -12.77
CA ARG A 77 1.28 -7.74 -13.86
C ARG A 77 0.63 -8.31 -15.12
N ASP A 78 -0.17 -9.36 -14.96
CA ASP A 78 -0.77 -10.07 -16.08
C ASP A 78 -1.94 -9.29 -16.68
N GLN A 79 -2.69 -8.56 -15.83
CA GLN A 79 -3.87 -7.79 -16.21
C GLN A 79 -3.85 -6.43 -15.48
N PRO A 80 -3.19 -5.39 -16.03
CA PRO A 80 -3.10 -4.08 -15.37
C PRO A 80 -4.43 -3.33 -15.29
N ARG A 81 -5.45 -3.78 -16.03
CA ARG A 81 -6.83 -3.25 -15.99
C ARG A 81 -7.73 -3.90 -14.93
N THR A 82 -7.18 -4.79 -14.09
CA THR A 82 -7.93 -5.44 -13.02
C THR A 82 -8.52 -4.40 -12.06
N THR A 83 -9.78 -4.58 -11.70
CA THR A 83 -10.49 -3.68 -10.77
C THR A 83 -10.06 -3.93 -9.32
N TRP A 84 -10.22 -2.92 -8.46
CA TRP A 84 -9.94 -3.06 -7.03
C TRP A 84 -10.81 -4.12 -6.35
N GLU A 85 -12.03 -4.34 -6.84
CA GLU A 85 -12.98 -5.31 -6.28
C GLU A 85 -12.56 -6.74 -6.55
N GLU A 86 -12.10 -7.04 -7.76
CA GLU A 86 -11.54 -8.35 -8.10
C GLU A 86 -10.34 -8.69 -7.20
N LEU A 87 -9.44 -7.73 -6.96
CA LEU A 87 -8.30 -7.93 -6.06
C LEU A 87 -8.74 -8.18 -4.61
N VAL A 88 -9.76 -7.46 -4.12
CA VAL A 88 -10.32 -7.70 -2.78
C VAL A 88 -10.97 -9.09 -2.70
N ASN A 89 -11.65 -9.53 -3.75
CA ASN A 89 -12.31 -10.84 -3.77
C ASN A 89 -11.29 -12.00 -3.76
N ASP A 90 -10.19 -11.89 -4.52
CA ASP A 90 -9.12 -12.89 -4.47
C ASP A 90 -8.49 -12.99 -3.08
N LEU A 91 -8.34 -11.85 -2.40
CA LEU A 91 -7.77 -11.79 -1.05
C LEU A 91 -8.74 -12.30 0.02
N LYS A 92 -10.05 -12.09 -0.18
CA LYS A 92 -11.10 -12.72 0.62
C LYS A 92 -11.10 -14.23 0.45
N ALA A 93 -10.89 -14.75 -0.76
CA ALA A 93 -10.78 -16.19 -1.02
C ALA A 93 -9.59 -16.82 -0.27
N VAL A 94 -8.51 -16.06 -0.07
CA VAL A 94 -7.34 -16.45 0.73
C VAL A 94 -7.61 -16.32 2.25
N GLY A 95 -8.76 -15.81 2.65
CA GLY A 95 -9.14 -15.61 4.05
C GLY A 95 -8.63 -14.31 4.67
N THR A 96 -8.20 -13.33 3.84
CA THR A 96 -7.73 -12.03 4.32
C THR A 96 -8.77 -10.93 4.11
N THR A 97 -9.18 -10.28 5.19
CA THR A 97 -10.04 -9.09 5.15
C THR A 97 -9.19 -7.83 4.93
N VAL A 98 -9.17 -7.35 3.70
CA VAL A 98 -8.39 -6.17 3.29
C VAL A 98 -9.28 -5.06 2.77
N THR A 99 -8.86 -3.82 2.98
CA THR A 99 -9.49 -2.63 2.39
C THR A 99 -8.77 -2.23 1.11
N LYS A 100 -9.45 -1.49 0.21
CA LYS A 100 -8.85 -0.93 -1.02
C LYS A 100 -7.55 -0.16 -0.70
N GLN A 101 -7.51 0.58 0.40
CA GLN A 101 -6.33 1.32 0.86
C GLN A 101 -5.14 0.43 1.24
N ASN A 102 -5.36 -0.72 1.89
CA ASN A 102 -4.28 -1.64 2.25
C ASN A 102 -3.58 -2.19 1.00
N ILE A 103 -4.37 -2.51 -0.03
CA ILE A 103 -3.85 -2.99 -1.33
C ILE A 103 -3.06 -1.86 -2.01
N GLY A 104 -3.60 -0.65 -2.06
CA GLY A 104 -2.90 0.51 -2.63
C GLY A 104 -1.57 0.84 -1.93
N ASN A 105 -1.53 0.80 -0.60
CA ASN A 105 -0.28 0.97 0.17
C ASN A 105 0.75 -0.12 -0.14
N THR A 106 0.30 -1.37 -0.23
CA THR A 106 1.15 -2.52 -0.54
C THR A 106 1.71 -2.41 -1.96
N LEU A 107 0.86 -2.06 -2.93
CA LEU A 107 1.27 -1.83 -4.31
C LEU A 107 2.28 -0.70 -4.40
N ARG A 108 2.07 0.45 -3.76
CA ARG A 108 3.07 1.54 -3.75
C ARG A 108 4.41 1.11 -3.15
N GLN A 109 4.39 0.38 -2.04
CA GLN A 109 5.62 -0.11 -1.39
C GLN A 109 6.39 -1.10 -2.27
N LYS A 110 5.69 -1.94 -3.06
CA LYS A 110 6.32 -2.96 -3.91
C LYS A 110 6.65 -2.44 -5.31
N LEU A 111 5.85 -1.51 -5.85
CA LEU A 111 6.02 -0.94 -7.18
C LEU A 111 7.10 0.15 -7.23
N SER A 112 7.60 0.63 -6.07
CA SER A 112 8.73 1.57 -6.01
C SER A 112 10.02 1.04 -6.65
N TYR A 113 10.10 -0.28 -6.90
CA TYR A 113 11.21 -0.94 -7.58
C TYR A 113 11.06 -1.04 -9.11
N PHE A 114 9.92 -0.64 -9.68
CA PHE A 114 9.76 -0.61 -11.14
C PHE A 114 10.26 0.72 -11.68
N CYS A 115 11.26 0.65 -12.57
CA CYS A 115 11.85 1.78 -13.28
C CYS A 115 10.77 2.68 -13.90
N ALA A 116 11.00 4.00 -13.94
CA ALA A 116 10.11 5.02 -14.50
C ALA A 116 9.58 4.69 -15.92
N CYS A 117 10.27 3.84 -16.68
CA CYS A 117 9.83 3.33 -17.99
C CYS A 117 8.55 2.45 -17.91
N GLN A 118 8.25 1.80 -16.78
CA GLN A 118 7.00 1.05 -16.55
C GLN A 118 5.89 1.86 -15.86
N GLN A 119 6.20 3.05 -15.34
CA GLN A 119 5.20 3.94 -14.72
C GLN A 119 4.28 4.59 -15.75
N GLY A 120 4.72 4.74 -17.00
CA GLY A 120 3.92 5.32 -18.08
C GLY A 120 2.60 4.57 -18.33
N PHE A 121 2.63 3.24 -18.24
CA PHE A 121 1.44 2.41 -18.48
C PHE A 121 0.43 2.48 -17.33
N LEU A 122 0.89 2.59 -16.08
CA LEU A 122 0.02 2.71 -14.90
C LEU A 122 -0.55 4.13 -14.74
N HIS A 123 0.20 5.17 -15.09
CA HIS A 123 -0.28 6.56 -15.04
C HIS A 123 -1.37 6.81 -16.10
N GLN A 124 -1.24 6.21 -17.28
CA GLN A 124 -2.26 6.34 -18.35
C GLN A 124 -3.57 5.65 -17.97
N VAL A 125 -3.51 4.50 -17.28
CA VAL A 125 -4.69 3.77 -16.80
C VAL A 125 -5.38 4.49 -15.64
N LEU A 126 -4.62 5.06 -14.68
CA LEU A 126 -5.19 5.82 -13.56
C LEU A 126 -5.89 7.12 -14.00
N ASN A 127 -5.36 7.82 -15.01
CA ASN A 127 -6.02 9.02 -15.57
C ASN A 127 -7.26 8.67 -16.40
N HIS A 128 -7.28 7.52 -17.09
CA HIS A 128 -8.47 7.06 -17.82
C HIS A 128 -9.61 6.62 -16.89
N VAL A 129 -9.31 6.20 -15.66
CA VAL A 129 -10.32 5.92 -14.63
C VAL A 129 -10.96 7.21 -14.10
N LEU A 130 -10.16 8.26 -13.84
CA LEU A 130 -10.69 9.56 -13.39
C LEU A 130 -11.48 10.30 -14.49
N LEU A 131 -11.06 10.20 -15.76
CA LEU A 131 -11.81 10.74 -16.90
C LEU A 131 -13.06 9.91 -17.24
N GLY A 132 -13.01 8.59 -17.03
CA GLY A 132 -14.15 7.69 -17.24
C GLY A 132 -15.28 7.91 -16.24
N ASP A 133 -14.94 8.15 -14.96
CA ASP A 133 -15.93 8.49 -13.92
C ASP A 133 -16.62 9.85 -14.20
N GLN A 134 -15.90 10.80 -14.82
CA GLN A 134 -16.47 12.10 -15.23
C GLN A 134 -17.44 11.97 -16.42
N MET A 135 -17.18 11.03 -17.33
CA MET A 135 -18.06 10.70 -18.46
C MET A 135 -19.30 9.88 -18.03
N LEU A 136 -19.18 9.03 -17.02
CA LEU A 136 -20.30 8.24 -16.49
C LEU A 136 -21.30 9.09 -15.68
N ILE A 137 -20.83 10.08 -14.92
CA ILE A 137 -21.70 11.03 -14.19
C ILE A 137 -22.55 11.86 -15.17
N SER A 138 -21.95 12.34 -16.27
CA SER A 138 -22.66 13.09 -17.31
C SER A 138 -23.66 12.22 -18.09
N LEU A 139 -23.36 10.93 -18.31
CA LEU A 139 -24.31 9.99 -18.93
C LEU A 139 -25.49 9.62 -18.02
N THR A 140 -25.29 9.52 -16.70
CA THR A 140 -26.40 9.28 -15.75
C THR A 140 -27.28 10.50 -15.55
N GLU A 141 -26.74 11.72 -15.65
CA GLU A 141 -27.56 12.95 -15.68
C GLU A 141 -28.32 13.09 -17.02
N MET A 142 -27.77 12.60 -18.13
CA MET A 142 -28.49 12.55 -19.42
C MET A 142 -29.61 11.49 -19.45
N GLN A 143 -29.47 10.37 -18.74
CA GLN A 143 -30.49 9.30 -18.75
C GLN A 143 -31.79 9.71 -18.03
N ILE A 144 -31.72 10.61 -17.03
CA ILE A 144 -32.91 11.16 -16.35
C ILE A 144 -33.73 12.07 -17.29
N ASN A 145 -33.12 12.64 -18.34
CA ASN A 145 -33.77 13.56 -19.27
C ASN A 145 -34.43 12.88 -20.49
N SER A 146 -34.31 11.55 -20.62
CA SER A 146 -34.92 10.80 -21.74
C SER A 146 -36.45 10.74 -21.68
N ASN A 147 -37.05 10.84 -20.48
CA ASN A 147 -38.52 10.85 -20.35
C ASN A 147 -39.14 12.21 -20.71
N LEU A 148 -38.37 13.30 -20.70
CA LEU A 148 -38.84 14.62 -21.14
C LEU A 148 -38.64 14.82 -22.66
N TYR A 149 -37.64 14.15 -23.24
CA TYR A 149 -37.35 14.24 -24.68
C TYR A 149 -38.41 13.55 -25.56
N ILE A 150 -38.99 12.44 -25.11
CA ILE A 150 -40.05 11.73 -25.84
C ILE A 150 -41.36 12.53 -25.89
N MET A 151 -41.68 13.31 -24.85
CA MET A 151 -42.83 14.23 -24.89
C MET A 151 -42.60 15.45 -25.79
N CYS A 152 -41.36 15.94 -25.91
CA CYS A 152 -41.02 17.02 -26.82
C CYS A 152 -41.06 16.58 -28.30
N PHE A 153 -40.60 15.35 -28.60
CA PHE A 153 -40.53 14.87 -29.98
C PHE A 153 -41.92 14.62 -30.60
N PHE A 154 -42.88 14.11 -29.83
CA PHE A 154 -44.25 13.91 -30.32
C PHE A 154 -44.98 15.22 -30.66
N ARG A 155 -44.67 16.32 -29.97
CA ARG A 155 -45.30 17.62 -30.21
C ARG A 155 -44.82 18.28 -31.52
N PHE A 156 -43.56 18.03 -31.91
CA PHE A 156 -42.98 18.59 -33.12
C PHE A 156 -43.42 17.84 -34.39
N PHE A 157 -43.58 16.52 -34.30
CA PHE A 157 -44.00 15.70 -35.44
C PHE A 157 -45.47 15.93 -35.82
N PHE A 158 -46.34 16.21 -34.85
CA PHE A 158 -47.76 16.47 -35.10
C PHE A 158 -48.01 17.80 -35.83
N PHE A 159 -47.22 18.84 -35.52
CA PHE A 159 -47.35 20.14 -36.20
C PHE A 159 -46.85 20.10 -37.66
N TRP A 160 -45.86 19.27 -37.96
CA TRP A 160 -45.33 19.13 -39.32
C TRP A 160 -46.31 18.41 -40.26
N LEU A 161 -47.06 17.43 -39.75
CA LEU A 161 -48.02 16.64 -40.54
C LEU A 161 -49.29 17.43 -40.91
N VAL A 162 -49.78 18.30 -40.02
CA VAL A 162 -50.95 19.16 -40.30
C VAL A 162 -50.61 20.27 -41.29
N GLY A 163 -49.36 20.77 -41.30
CA GLY A 163 -48.93 21.82 -42.24
C GLY A 163 -48.81 21.37 -43.69
N ILE A 164 -48.52 20.08 -43.94
CA ILE A 164 -48.37 19.54 -45.31
C ILE A 164 -49.73 19.35 -45.99
N LEU A 165 -50.81 19.11 -45.23
CA LEU A 165 -52.13 18.82 -45.79
C LEU A 165 -52.96 20.07 -46.13
N SER A 166 -52.49 21.28 -45.81
CA SER A 166 -53.18 22.54 -46.14
C SER A 166 -52.65 23.24 -47.40
N ILE A 167 -51.69 22.64 -48.12
CA ILE A 167 -51.04 23.23 -49.32
C ILE A 167 -51.49 22.56 -50.63
N HIS A 168 -52.48 21.66 -50.60
CA HIS A 168 -53.10 21.08 -51.80
C HIS A 168 -54.63 21.09 -51.68
#